data_AF-A0A5J4TU83-F1
#
_entry.id   AF-A0A5J4TU83-F1
#
_cell.length_a   1.000
_cell.length_b   1.000
_cell.length_c   1.000
_cell.angle_alpha   90.00
_cell.angle_beta   90.00
_cell.angle_gamma   90.00
#
_symmetry.space_group_name_H-M   'P 1'
#
loop_
_entity.id
_entity.type
_entity.pdbx_description
1 polymer ?
#
loop_
_entity_poly.entity_id
_entity_poly.type
_entity_poly.pdbx_seq_one_letter_code
_entity_poly.pdbx_strand_id
1 'polypeptide(L)'
;MGAIISRGNRPRDYNVVGGLLGLGDYILLEILSDFKVVSDSIQFIGTCKKTLQLKNHPRFYQIIETLNYPIQIDNPNPSNIHFTDIDEVQKEISTRITKFNSVTIMQILDDGIWQLEATFDNYCIDDCF
;
A
#
# COMPACT_ATOMS: atom_id res chain seq x y z
N MET A 1 22.00 13.78 52.89
CA MET A 1 22.23 13.30 51.50
C MET A 1 20.87 13.08 50.86
N GLY A 2 20.45 13.94 49.94
CA GLY A 2 19.20 13.77 49.18
C GLY A 2 19.54 13.80 47.69
N ALA A 3 19.21 12.75 46.96
CA ALA A 3 19.45 12.67 45.53
C ALA A 3 18.43 13.55 44.78
N ILE A 4 18.91 14.52 44.01
CA ILE A 4 18.09 15.27 43.05
C ILE A 4 17.96 14.39 41.81
N ILE A 5 16.76 13.87 41.55
CA ILE A 5 16.46 13.14 40.32
C ILE A 5 16.27 14.20 39.22
N SER A 6 17.25 14.34 38.32
CA SER A 6 17.11 15.17 37.13
C SER A 6 15.96 14.63 36.28
N ARG A 7 14.85 15.36 36.20
CA ARG A 7 13.78 15.07 35.25
C ARG A 7 14.39 15.07 33.85
N GLY A 8 14.47 13.91 33.22
CA GLY A 8 14.97 13.78 31.85
C GLY A 8 14.25 14.77 30.94
N ASN A 9 15.03 15.56 30.20
CA ASN A 9 14.52 16.50 29.21
C ASN A 9 13.65 15.73 28.21
N ARG A 10 12.34 15.97 28.22
CA ARG A 10 11.48 15.56 27.10
C ARG A 10 11.94 16.40 25.89
N PRO A 11 12.29 15.80 24.75
CA PRO A 11 12.59 16.56 23.53
C PRO A 11 11.34 17.37 23.16
N ARG A 12 11.35 18.69 23.38
CA ARG A 12 10.25 19.58 23.00
C ARG A 12 10.40 20.10 21.56
N ASP A 13 11.59 19.91 21.00
CA ASP A 13 12.02 20.52 19.73
C ASP A 13 11.44 19.86 18.48
N TYR A 14 10.65 18.79 18.64
CA TYR A 14 10.00 18.06 17.54
C TYR A 14 8.47 18.17 17.55
N ASN A 15 7.87 18.87 18.52
CA ASN A 15 6.42 19.08 18.54
C ASN A 15 6.05 20.25 17.63
N VAL A 16 5.89 19.97 16.33
CA VAL A 16 5.36 20.96 15.38
C VAL A 16 3.88 21.18 15.68
N VAL A 17 3.54 22.36 16.20
CA VAL A 17 2.15 22.76 16.43
C VAL A 17 1.38 22.65 15.12
N GLY A 18 0.34 21.83 15.11
CA GLY A 18 -0.51 21.65 13.95
C GLY A 18 0.03 20.71 12.86
N GLY A 19 1.15 19.99 13.05
CA GLY A 19 1.82 19.14 12.05
C GLY A 19 0.93 18.43 11.00
N LEU A 20 0.77 17.10 11.08
CA LEU A 20 -0.10 16.38 10.14
C LEU A 20 -1.58 16.75 10.35
N LEU A 21 -2.00 16.87 11.61
CA LEU A 21 -3.40 17.11 11.99
C LEU A 21 -3.91 18.54 11.73
N GLY A 22 -3.07 19.45 11.22
CA GLY A 22 -3.44 20.82 10.88
C GLY A 22 -3.35 21.12 9.39
N LEU A 23 -3.03 20.12 8.54
CA LEU A 23 -3.07 20.27 7.08
C LEU A 23 -4.50 20.43 6.53
N GLY A 24 -5.51 20.05 7.30
CA GLY A 24 -6.92 20.13 6.91
C GLY A 24 -7.38 18.94 6.07
N ASP A 25 -8.70 18.83 5.89
CA ASP A 25 -9.33 17.59 5.44
C ASP A 25 -8.95 17.22 4.00
N TYR A 26 -8.83 18.19 3.08
CA TYR A 26 -8.47 17.93 1.69
C TYR A 26 -7.09 17.29 1.53
N ILE A 27 -6.08 17.80 2.23
CA ILE A 27 -4.72 17.25 2.19
C ILE A 27 -4.69 15.89 2.89
N LEU A 28 -5.39 15.73 4.02
CA LEU A 28 -5.49 14.43 4.69
C LEU A 28 -6.19 13.38 3.82
N LEU A 29 -7.14 13.77 2.96
CA LEU A 29 -7.77 12.88 1.98
C LEU A 29 -6.85 12.54 0.81
N GLU A 30 -6.00 13.46 0.38
CA GLU A 30 -4.97 13.18 -0.63
C GLU A 30 -3.94 12.18 -0.10
N ILE A 31 -3.50 12.35 1.15
CA ILE A 31 -2.67 11.35 1.83
C ILE A 31 -3.42 10.01 1.96
N LEU A 32 -4.72 10.04 2.28
CA LEU A 32 -5.55 8.83 2.36
C LEU A 32 -5.63 8.10 1.01
N SER A 33 -5.69 8.80 -0.11
CA SER A 33 -5.76 8.18 -1.44
C SER A 33 -4.45 7.55 -1.89
N ASP A 34 -3.33 7.93 -1.28
CA ASP A 34 -2.01 7.39 -1.62
C ASP A 34 -1.68 6.09 -0.88
N PHE A 35 -2.50 5.67 0.09
CA PHE A 35 -2.30 4.38 0.73
C PHE A 35 -2.48 3.24 -0.29
N LYS A 36 -1.65 2.20 -0.17
CA LYS A 36 -1.74 1.02 -1.04
C LYS A 36 -2.52 -0.11 -0.39
N VAL A 37 -2.44 -0.24 0.93
CA VAL A 37 -3.07 -1.30 1.70
C VAL A 37 -4.27 -0.76 2.46
N VAL A 38 -5.41 -1.43 2.34
CA VAL A 38 -6.65 -1.06 3.03
C VAL A 38 -6.47 -1.03 4.54
N SER A 39 -5.69 -1.97 5.09
CA SER A 39 -5.41 -2.06 6.52
C SER A 39 -4.72 -0.79 7.05
N ASP A 40 -3.74 -0.27 6.32
CA ASP A 40 -3.04 0.98 6.68
C ASP A 40 -3.98 2.18 6.62
N SER A 41 -4.84 2.22 5.60
CA SER A 41 -5.87 3.26 5.46
C SER A 41 -6.84 3.26 6.65
N ILE A 42 -7.27 2.06 7.08
CA ILE A 42 -8.12 1.89 8.27
C ILE A 42 -7.38 2.34 9.52
N GLN A 43 -6.11 1.96 9.70
CA GLN A 43 -5.30 2.38 10.84
C GLN A 43 -5.18 3.91 10.89
N PHE A 44 -4.85 4.53 9.75
CA PHE A 44 -4.74 5.98 9.62
C PHE A 44 -6.03 6.71 10.04
N ILE A 45 -7.18 6.28 9.51
CA ILE A 45 -8.50 6.82 9.88
C ILE A 45 -8.81 6.60 11.37
N GLY A 46 -8.42 5.45 11.92
CA GLY A 46 -8.63 5.08 13.32
C GLY A 46 -7.71 5.77 14.32
N THR A 47 -6.62 6.43 13.89
CA THR A 47 -5.61 6.99 14.80
C THR A 47 -6.15 8.07 15.74
N CYS A 48 -7.06 8.94 15.27
CA CYS A 48 -7.59 10.03 16.11
C CYS A 48 -8.96 10.54 15.63
N LYS A 49 -9.59 11.37 16.48
CA LYS A 49 -10.92 11.97 16.17
C LYS A 49 -10.93 12.82 14.91
N LYS A 50 -9.84 13.52 14.59
CA LYS A 50 -9.75 14.37 13.39
C LYS A 50 -9.72 13.54 12.11
N THR A 51 -8.84 12.54 12.03
CA THR A 51 -8.78 11.65 10.86
C THR A 51 -10.05 10.80 10.72
N LEU A 52 -10.70 10.44 11.84
CA LEU A 52 -12.00 9.78 11.80
C LEU A 52 -13.11 10.62 11.13
N GLN A 53 -13.04 11.96 11.18
CA GLN A 53 -14.03 12.85 10.54
C GLN A 53 -13.96 12.80 9.02
N LEU A 54 -12.82 12.37 8.43
CA LEU A 54 -12.65 12.24 6.99
C LEU A 54 -13.70 11.30 6.37
N LYS A 55 -14.22 10.34 7.14
CA LYS A 55 -15.31 9.43 6.69
C LYS A 55 -16.59 10.15 6.27
N ASN A 56 -16.81 11.37 6.76
CA ASN A 56 -17.99 12.17 6.43
C ASN A 56 -17.77 13.04 5.19
N HIS A 57 -16.55 13.09 4.66
CA HIS A 57 -16.25 13.90 3.49
C HIS A 57 -16.80 13.24 2.21
N PRO A 58 -17.40 14.00 1.26
CA PRO A 58 -17.99 13.42 0.04
C PRO A 58 -17.03 12.54 -0.78
N ARG A 59 -15.75 12.91 -0.81
CA ARG A 59 -14.69 12.14 -1.51
C ARG A 59 -14.27 10.84 -0.83
N PHE A 60 -14.68 10.60 0.43
CA PHE A 60 -14.21 9.45 1.19
C PHE A 60 -14.56 8.12 0.52
N TYR A 61 -15.80 7.95 0.07
CA TYR A 61 -16.25 6.71 -0.57
C TYR A 61 -15.47 6.39 -1.85
N GLN A 62 -15.20 7.41 -2.68
CA GLN A 62 -14.40 7.26 -3.89
C GLN A 62 -12.98 6.78 -3.56
N ILE A 63 -12.38 7.32 -2.51
CA ILE A 63 -11.04 6.93 -2.07
C ILE A 63 -11.06 5.49 -1.53
N ILE A 64 -12.01 5.14 -0.66
CA ILE A 64 -12.11 3.78 -0.12
C ILE A 64 -12.36 2.74 -1.22
N GLU A 65 -13.17 3.07 -2.24
CA GLU A 65 -13.34 2.19 -3.42
C GLU A 65 -12.00 1.96 -4.11
N THR A 66 -11.20 3.01 -4.38
CA THR A 66 -9.89 2.84 -5.03
C THR A 66 -8.89 2.02 -4.20
N LEU A 67 -8.99 2.07 -2.87
CA LEU A 67 -8.12 1.31 -1.97
C LEU A 67 -8.47 -0.18 -1.93
N ASN A 68 -9.71 -0.55 -2.24
CA ASN A 68 -10.27 -1.88 -2.01
C ASN A 68 -9.99 -2.92 -3.11
N TYR A 69 -8.93 -2.75 -3.89
CA TYR A 69 -8.63 -3.64 -5.00
C TYR A 69 -7.20 -4.20 -4.94
N PRO A 70 -6.98 -5.32 -4.22
CA PRO A 70 -5.81 -6.14 -4.53
C PRO A 70 -5.93 -6.61 -5.98
N ILE A 71 -4.88 -6.41 -6.76
CA ILE A 71 -4.84 -6.91 -8.14
C ILE A 71 -4.94 -8.44 -8.09
N GLN A 72 -6.13 -8.97 -8.39
CA GLN A 72 -6.35 -10.39 -8.61
C GLN A 72 -5.82 -10.78 -9.99
N ILE A 73 -4.90 -11.74 -9.98
CA ILE A 73 -4.32 -12.36 -11.17
C ILE A 73 -4.74 -13.82 -11.16
N ASP A 74 -5.27 -14.31 -12.27
CA ASP A 74 -5.59 -15.73 -12.46
C ASP A 74 -4.39 -16.46 -13.09
N ASN A 75 -4.15 -17.67 -12.59
CA ASN A 75 -3.10 -18.55 -13.08
C ASN A 75 -3.72 -19.70 -13.88
N PRO A 76 -3.72 -19.62 -15.22
CA PRO A 76 -4.30 -20.67 -16.05
C PRO A 76 -3.46 -21.96 -16.05
N ASN A 77 -2.23 -21.93 -15.54
CA ASN A 77 -1.32 -23.08 -15.53
C ASN A 77 -0.54 -23.22 -14.20
N PRO A 78 -1.22 -23.63 -13.11
CA PRO A 78 -0.60 -23.77 -11.79
C PRO A 78 0.48 -24.86 -11.72
N SER A 79 0.56 -25.75 -12.72
CA SER A 79 1.62 -26.76 -12.81
C SER A 79 2.98 -26.19 -13.24
N ASN A 80 3.00 -25.02 -13.90
CA ASN A 80 4.24 -24.37 -14.37
C ASN A 80 4.49 -22.99 -13.74
N ILE A 81 3.43 -22.23 -13.52
CA ILE A 81 3.48 -20.85 -13.04
C ILE A 81 3.22 -20.89 -11.53
N HIS A 82 4.07 -20.22 -10.75
CA HIS A 82 3.89 -20.08 -9.32
C HIS A 82 3.77 -18.60 -8.97
N PHE A 83 2.79 -18.29 -8.12
CA PHE A 83 2.60 -16.96 -7.57
C PHE A 83 3.08 -16.93 -6.13
N THR A 84 3.77 -15.86 -5.77
CA THR A 84 4.16 -15.59 -4.38
C THR A 84 3.82 -14.13 -4.08
N ASP A 85 3.10 -13.91 -2.99
CA ASP A 85 2.79 -12.55 -2.54
C ASP A 85 4.03 -11.95 -1.87
N ILE A 86 4.40 -10.74 -2.30
CA ILE A 86 5.48 -9.93 -1.72
C ILE A 86 4.84 -8.71 -1.07
N ASP A 87 4.99 -8.61 0.24
CA ASP A 87 4.59 -7.45 1.06
C ASP A 87 3.14 -6.97 0.83
N GLU A 88 2.22 -7.88 0.50
CA GLU A 88 0.78 -7.64 0.20
C GLU A 88 0.50 -6.72 -1.01
N VAL A 89 1.53 -6.15 -1.62
CA VAL A 89 1.44 -5.15 -2.70
C VAL A 89 1.85 -5.73 -4.05
N GLN A 90 2.81 -6.65 -4.07
CA GLN A 90 3.37 -7.23 -5.29
C GLN A 90 3.08 -8.73 -5.37
N LYS A 91 2.99 -9.24 -6.60
CA LYS A 91 2.94 -10.67 -6.88
C LYS A 91 4.15 -11.04 -7.72
N GLU A 92 5.00 -11.89 -7.17
CA GLU A 92 6.05 -12.55 -7.95
C GLU A 92 5.43 -13.66 -8.79
N ILE A 93 5.79 -13.70 -10.07
CA ILE A 93 5.36 -14.73 -11.01
C ILE A 93 6.60 -15.46 -11.49
N SER A 94 6.78 -16.69 -11.01
CA SER A 94 7.91 -17.54 -11.41
C SER A 94 7.46 -18.68 -12.31
N THR A 95 8.32 -19.04 -13.26
CA THR A 95 8.08 -20.15 -14.20
C THR A 95 9.23 -21.14 -14.13
N ARG A 96 8.93 -22.44 -14.12
CA ARG A 96 9.98 -23.48 -14.13
C ARG A 96 10.45 -23.87 -15.53
N ILE A 97 9.66 -23.55 -16.55
CA ILE A 97 9.88 -23.99 -17.93
C ILE A 97 9.98 -22.76 -18.84
N THR A 98 11.04 -22.72 -19.65
CA THR A 98 11.25 -21.72 -20.71
C THR A 98 10.25 -21.92 -21.84
N LYS A 99 9.07 -21.30 -21.70
CA LYS A 99 8.02 -21.25 -22.73
C LYS A 99 7.23 -19.95 -22.60
N PHE A 100 6.49 -19.60 -23.64
CA PHE A 100 5.52 -18.51 -23.54
C PHE A 100 4.41 -18.89 -22.55
N ASN A 101 4.14 -17.98 -21.61
CA ASN A 101 3.09 -18.11 -20.61
C ASN A 101 2.21 -16.85 -20.66
N SER A 102 0.95 -17.01 -20.27
CA SER A 102 0.00 -15.91 -20.11
C SER A 102 -0.61 -15.99 -18.72
N VAL A 103 -0.82 -14.83 -18.12
CA VAL A 103 -1.56 -14.64 -16.87
C VAL A 103 -2.64 -13.59 -17.13
N THR A 104 -3.76 -13.70 -16.42
CA THR A 104 -4.93 -12.84 -16.66
C THR A 104 -5.13 -11.92 -15.46
N ILE A 105 -5.23 -10.61 -15.71
CA ILE A 105 -5.69 -9.65 -14.70
C ILE A 105 -7.21 -9.72 -14.65
N MET A 106 -7.77 -9.97 -13.47
CA MET A 106 -9.21 -10.23 -13.31
C MET A 106 -10.05 -8.95 -13.10
N GLN A 107 -9.43 -7.81 -12.82
CA GLN A 107 -10.19 -6.56 -12.67
C GLN A 107 -10.68 -6.03 -14.02
N ILE A 108 -11.83 -5.36 -13.96
CA ILE A 108 -12.37 -4.55 -15.05
C ILE A 108 -11.65 -3.19 -15.03
N LEU A 109 -10.99 -2.82 -16.13
CA LEU A 109 -10.16 -1.61 -16.26
C LEU A 109 -10.83 -0.58 -17.19
N ASP A 110 -12.16 -0.42 -17.07
CA ASP A 110 -12.96 0.30 -18.08
C ASP A 110 -13.01 1.81 -17.83
N ASP A 111 -12.89 2.23 -16.57
CA ASP A 111 -13.00 3.63 -16.15
C ASP A 111 -11.69 4.14 -15.52
N GLY A 112 -11.34 5.40 -15.81
CA GLY A 112 -10.21 6.09 -15.16
C GLY A 112 -8.83 5.83 -15.79
N ILE A 113 -7.78 6.10 -15.02
CA ILE A 113 -6.38 5.90 -15.42
C ILE A 113 -5.82 4.77 -14.56
N TRP A 114 -5.26 3.76 -15.21
CA TRP A 114 -4.65 2.60 -14.56
C TRP A 114 -3.13 2.61 -14.76
N GLN A 115 -2.41 2.16 -13.75
CA GLN A 115 -0.96 2.02 -13.79
C GLN A 115 -0.58 0.57 -13.47
N LEU A 116 0.29 -0.01 -14.30
CA LEU A 116 0.92 -1.31 -14.07
C LEU A 116 2.43 -1.10 -14.01
N GLU A 117 3.06 -1.65 -12.99
CA GLU A 117 4.51 -1.70 -12.84
C GLU A 117 4.96 -3.16 -12.79
N ALA A 118 6.00 -3.49 -13.55
CA ALA A 118 6.54 -4.83 -13.61
C ALA A 118 8.07 -4.78 -13.72
N THR A 119 8.73 -5.63 -12.94
CA THR A 119 10.17 -5.86 -13.02
C THR A 119 10.42 -7.25 -13.57
N PHE A 120 11.33 -7.36 -14.53
CA PHE A 120 11.70 -8.64 -15.14
C PHE A 120 13.12 -9.01 -14.73
N ASP A 121 13.23 -10.00 -13.85
CA ASP A 121 14.51 -10.57 -13.45
C ASP A 121 14.73 -11.90 -14.17
N ASN A 122 15.90 -12.05 -14.79
CA ASN A 122 16.33 -13.31 -15.36
C ASN A 122 17.20 -14.05 -14.36
N TYR A 123 16.64 -15.03 -13.66
CA TYR A 123 17.43 -15.99 -12.90
C TYR A 123 17.76 -17.18 -13.80
N CYS A 124 18.97 -17.21 -14.35
CA CYS A 124 19.46 -18.38 -15.07
C CYS A 124 19.72 -19.49 -14.03
N ILE A 125 18.93 -20.55 -14.05
CA ILE A 125 19.13 -21.70 -13.15
C ILE A 125 20.15 -22.68 -13.74
N ASP A 126 20.37 -22.69 -15.06
CA ASP A 126 21.44 -23.45 -15.72
C ASP A 126 21.98 -22.66 -16.93
N ASP A 127 23.29 -22.78 -17.18
CA ASP A 127 24.08 -22.04 -18.18
C ASP A 127 23.34 -21.79 -19.51
N CYS A 128 23.11 -20.51 -19.84
CA CYS A 128 22.68 -20.11 -21.18
C CYS A 128 23.84 -20.25 -22.16
N PHE A 129 23.75 -21.22 -23.08
CA PHE A 129 24.59 -21.34 -24.27
C PHE A 129 23.84 -20.86 -25.52
#